data_AF-A0A0V7Z947-F1
#
_entry.id   AF-A0A0V7Z947-F1
#
_cell.length_a   1.000
_cell.length_b   1.000
_cell.length_c   1.000
_cell.angle_alpha   90.00
_cell.angle_beta   90.00
_cell.angle_gamma   90.00
#
_symmetry.space_group_name_H-M   'P 1'
#
loop_
_entity.id
_entity.type
_entity.pdbx_description
1 polymer ?
#
loop_
_entity_poly.entity_id
_entity_poly.type
_entity_poly.pdbx_seq_one_letter_code
_entity_poly.pdbx_strand_id
1 'polypeptide(L)' 'MAESCDRVVEAVEALRASGHRVEPDAEFEHWQVDGNLITSGKLMAPALRLGLMDGPVRLQ' A
#
# COMPACT_ATOMS: atom_id res chain seq x y z
N MET A 1 8.62 14.22 4.89
CA MET A 1 7.81 14.07 3.66
C MET A 1 8.33 12.97 2.72
N ALA A 2 9.48 12.33 2.97
CA ALA A 2 9.96 11.18 2.19
C ALA A 2 9.44 9.83 2.74
N GLU A 3 9.35 9.72 4.07
CA GLU A 3 8.97 8.48 4.78
C GLU A 3 7.59 7.93 4.40
N SER A 4 6.66 8.80 4.03
CA SER A 4 5.32 8.41 3.58
C SER A 4 5.32 7.80 2.17
N CYS A 5 6.20 8.25 1.28
CA CYS A 5 6.35 7.65 -0.05
C CYS A 5 6.99 6.27 0.05
N ASP A 6 8.01 6.12 0.90
CA ASP A 6 8.71 4.85 1.09
C ASP A 6 7.76 3.74 1.57
N ARG A 7 6.85 4.07 2.49
CA ARG A 7 5.84 3.13 3.03
C ARG A 7 4.75 2.76 2.01
N VAL A 8 4.41 3.64 1.07
CA VAL A 8 3.47 3.33 -0.01
C VAL A 8 4.11 2.38 -1.02
N VAL A 9 5.37 2.61 -1.38
CA VAL A 9 6.12 1.71 -2.27
C VAL A 9 6.23 0.32 -1.64
N GLU A 10 6.60 0.24 -0.35
CA GLU A 10 6.65 -1.01 0.41
C GLU A 10 5.30 -1.76 0.37
N ALA A 11 4.18 -1.05 0.58
CA ALA A 11 2.85 -1.66 0.52
C ALA A 11 2.51 -2.21 -0.87
N VAL A 12 2.87 -1.48 -1.94
CA VAL A 12 2.66 -1.94 -3.31
C VAL A 12 3.46 -3.19 -3.60
N GLU A 13 4.74 -3.23 -3.22
CA GLU A 13 5.61 -4.39 -3.42
C GLU A 13 5.10 -5.61 -2.65
N ALA A 14 4.71 -5.42 -1.39
CA ALA A 14 4.19 -6.48 -0.54
C ALA A 14 2.90 -7.09 -1.09
N LEU A 15 1.96 -6.25 -1.54
CA LEU A 15 0.70 -6.69 -2.16
C LEU A 15 0.94 -7.43 -3.49
N ARG A 16 1.88 -6.96 -4.31
CA ARG A 16 2.26 -7.64 -5.56
C ARG A 16 2.91 -8.99 -5.28
N ALA A 17 3.79 -9.05 -4.28
CA ALA A 17 4.43 -10.29 -3.86
C ALA A 17 3.42 -11.32 -3.31
N SER A 18 2.32 -10.87 -2.71
CA SER A 18 1.23 -11.75 -2.26
C SER A 18 0.23 -12.12 -3.36
N GLY A 19 0.45 -11.68 -4.60
CA GLY A 19 -0.35 -12.04 -5.77
C GLY A 19 -1.49 -11.08 -6.12
N HIS A 20 -1.60 -9.93 -5.44
CA HIS A 20 -2.58 -8.91 -5.80
C HIS A 20 -2.11 -8.10 -7.02
N ARG A 21 -3.05 -7.76 -7.91
CA ARG A 21 -2.78 -6.87 -9.03
C ARG A 21 -2.89 -5.43 -8.56
N VAL A 22 -1.75 -4.75 -8.45
CA VAL A 22 -1.66 -3.35 -8.01
C VAL A 22 -1.16 -2.45 -9.14
N GLU A 23 -1.99 -1.50 -9.58
CA GLU A 23 -1.70 -0.57 -10.68
C GLU A 23 -1.97 0.87 -10.26
N PRO A 24 -1.06 1.82 -10.54
CA PRO A 24 -1.31 3.24 -10.32
C PRO A 24 -2.21 3.83 -11.42
N ASP A 25 -2.91 4.91 -11.10
CA ASP A 25 -3.45 5.82 -12.11
C ASP A 25 -2.34 6.70 -12.72
N ALA A 26 -2.70 7.52 -13.72
CA ALA A 26 -1.74 8.34 -14.45
C ALA A 26 -1.03 9.39 -13.56
N GLU A 27 -1.66 9.77 -12.45
CA GLU A 27 -1.18 10.84 -11.55
C GLU A 27 -0.62 10.28 -10.22
N PHE A 28 -0.63 8.95 -10.04
CA PHE A 28 -0.27 8.23 -8.81
C PHE A 28 -1.08 8.64 -7.57
N GLU A 29 -2.24 9.28 -7.76
CA GLU A 29 -3.13 9.68 -6.69
C GLU A 29 -4.01 8.50 -6.22
N HIS A 30 -4.39 7.64 -7.17
CA HIS A 30 -5.17 6.44 -6.93
C HIS A 30 -4.46 5.19 -7.45
N TRP A 31 -4.84 4.07 -6.85
CA TRP A 31 -4.30 2.77 -7.15
C TRP A 31 -5.45 1.77 -7.28
N GLN A 32 -5.41 0.95 -8.31
CA GLN A 32 -6.27 -0.21 -8.43
C GLN A 32 -5.61 -1.40 -7.77
N VAL A 33 -6.31 -2.02 -6.81
CA VAL A 33 -5.94 -3.30 -6.19
C VAL A 33 -7.03 -4.32 -6.48
N ASP A 34 -6.72 -5.30 -7.32
CA ASP A 34 -7.66 -6.32 -7.82
C ASP A 34 -8.96 -5.71 -8.39
N GLY A 35 -8.82 -4.57 -9.08
CA GLY A 35 -9.95 -3.83 -9.66
C GLY A 35 -10.67 -2.88 -8.71
N ASN A 36 -10.28 -2.80 -7.43
CA ASN A 36 -10.81 -1.81 -6.47
C ASN A 36 -9.94 -0.56 -6.45
N LEU A 37 -10.56 0.61 -6.61
CA LEU A 37 -9.86 1.89 -6.54
C LEU A 37 -9.66 2.33 -5.08
N ILE A 38 -8.42 2.61 -4.70
CA ILE A 38 -8.03 3.11 -3.38
C ILE A 38 -7.02 4.25 -3.50
N THR A 39 -7.07 5.20 -2.57
CA THR A 39 -6.08 6.29 -2.51
C THR A 39 -4.75 5.80 -1.98
N SER A 40 -3.66 6.48 -2.35
CA SER A 40 -2.31 6.19 -1.84
C SER A 40 -2.24 6.09 -0.31
N GLY A 41 -2.89 7.01 0.42
CA GLY A 41 -2.97 7.00 1.88
C GLY A 41 -3.77 5.82 2.49
N LYS A 42 -4.58 5.11 1.69
CA LYS A 42 -5.31 3.91 2.11
C LYS A 42 -4.66 2.60 1.68
N LEU A 43 -3.59 2.66 0.89
CA LEU A 43 -2.95 1.48 0.31
C LEU A 43 -2.19 0.63 1.34
N MET A 44 -1.73 1.25 2.42
CA MET A 44 -1.12 0.53 3.54
C MET A 44 -2.13 -0.33 4.31
N ALA A 45 -3.41 0.08 4.36
CA ALA A 45 -4.42 -0.63 5.14
C ALA A 45 -4.62 -2.10 4.71
N PRO A 46 -4.75 -2.46 3.41
CA PRO A 46 -4.81 -3.86 3.00
C PRO A 46 -3.52 -4.63 3.28
N ALA A 47 -2.34 -4.04 3.03
CA ALA A 47 -1.05 -4.68 3.33
C ALA A 47 -0.90 -5.02 4.84
N LEU A 48 -1.29 -4.08 5.72
CA LEU A 48 -1.30 -4.29 7.17
C LEU A 48 -2.32 -5.34 7.61
N ARG A 49 -3.54 -5.34 7.03
CA ARG A 49 -4.57 -6.35 7.36
C ARG A 49 -4.16 -7.76 6.98
N LEU A 50 -3.40 -7.90 5.90
CA LEU A 50 -2.86 -9.18 5.43
C LEU A 50 -1.59 -9.61 6.18
N GLY A 51 -1.07 -8.77 7.10
CA GLY A 51 0.17 -9.02 7.82
C GLY A 51 1.42 -8.97 6.95
N LEU A 52 1.34 -8.28 5.79
CA LEU A 52 2.44 -8.18 4.83
C LEU A 52 3.43 -7.05 5.16
N MET A 53 3.06 -6.17 6.09
CA MET A 53 3.88 -5.08 6.58
C MET A 53 3.75 -4.97 8.09
N ASP A 54 4.83 -4.53 8.74
CA ASP A 54 4.77 -4.16 10.15
C ASP A 54 3.98 -2.85 10.30
N GLY A 55 2.98 -2.91 11.18
CA GLY A 55 2.26 -1.73 11.64
C GLY A 55 3.23 -0.70 12.22
N PRO A 56 2.88 0.60 12.24
CA PRO A 56 3.67 1.55 13.01
C PRO A 56 3.80 0.97 14.43
N VAL A 57 5.03 0.75 14.87
CA VAL A 57 5.32 0.30 16.24
C VAL A 57 4.58 1.26 17.16
N ARG A 58 3.52 0.78 17.80
CA ARG A 58 2.96 1.49 18.95
C ARG A 58 3.97 1.27 20.06
N LEU A 59 4.95 2.16 20.15
CA LEU A 59 5.74 2.32 21.36
C LEU A 59 4.73 2.72 22.44
N GLN A 60 4.34 1.76 23.26
CA GLN A 60 3.54 1.97 24.47
C GLN A 60 4.42 2.57 25.57
#